data_AF-A0A3P7I8J1-F1
#
_entry.id   AF-A0A3P7I8J1-F1
#
_cell.length_a   1.000
_cell.length_b   1.000
_cell.length_c   1.000
_cell.angle_alpha   90.00
_cell.angle_beta   90.00
_cell.angle_gamma   90.00
#
_symmetry.space_group_name_H-M   'P 1'
#
loop_
_entity.id
_entity.type
_entity.pdbx_description
1 polymer ?
#
loop_
_entity_poly.entity_id
_entity_poly.type
_entity_poly.pdbx_seq_one_letter_code
_entity_poly.pdbx_strand_id
1 'polypeptide(L)'
;MYGVFDETGLLQYGQVFIQYSVSLKKPNGKLKIHTGPVMITKNPCHVAGDVRMFTAVYQPALAHLFDVVVFPRHGPRPHPDEMAGSDLDGDEYSVIFDPDIHFDHNEEAMTFPKSTPDDFESTDDMVDFFLKYLRQDSIGRMSNAHLILADRKGLFDEVCNGIARKCAIAVDFPKSGEPAEPLTVHEQSDTVPDYMFSVVKPMYRSPRLNGQIYRWKPVVLSNP
;
A
#
# COMPACT_ATOMS: atom_id res chain seq x y z
N MET A 1 8.90 -5.68 6.71
CA MET A 1 10.30 -5.23 6.96
C MET A 1 10.27 -3.71 6.98
N TYR A 2 11.01 -3.05 7.86
CA TYR A 2 11.10 -1.58 7.83
C TYR A 2 11.92 -1.10 6.64
N GLY A 3 11.58 0.07 6.12
CA GLY A 3 12.36 0.75 5.09
C GLY A 3 13.45 1.63 5.70
N VAL A 4 14.63 1.63 5.07
CA VAL A 4 15.69 2.62 5.30
C VAL A 4 16.28 3.05 3.96
N PHE A 5 17.07 4.12 3.94
CA PHE A 5 17.76 4.56 2.72
C PHE A 5 19.25 4.25 2.77
N ASP A 6 19.85 4.11 1.60
CA ASP A 6 21.28 3.92 1.42
C ASP A 6 22.05 5.24 1.63
N GLU A 7 22.63 5.40 2.82
CA GLU A 7 23.47 6.57 3.15
C GLU A 7 24.73 6.68 2.27
N THR A 8 25.20 5.55 1.71
CA THR A 8 26.42 5.47 0.90
C THR A 8 26.22 5.91 -0.55
N GLY A 9 24.98 5.88 -1.04
CA GLY A 9 24.63 6.26 -2.42
C GLY A 9 25.13 5.27 -3.49
N LEU A 10 25.37 4.02 -3.12
CA LEU A 10 25.89 2.99 -4.02
C LEU A 10 24.79 2.24 -4.78
N LEU A 11 23.60 2.10 -4.18
CA LEU A 11 22.44 1.51 -4.84
C LEU A 11 21.93 2.42 -5.96
N GLN A 12 21.71 1.83 -7.14
CA GLN A 12 21.10 2.52 -8.28
C GLN A 12 19.58 2.51 -8.16
N TYR A 13 18.93 3.43 -8.87
CA TYR A 13 17.47 3.41 -9.00
C TYR A 13 17.00 2.07 -9.61
N GLY A 14 15.96 1.48 -9.01
CA GLY A 14 15.47 0.13 -9.30
C GLY A 14 16.16 -0.99 -8.50
N GLN A 15 17.22 -0.66 -7.75
CA GLN A 15 17.92 -1.61 -6.89
C GLN A 15 17.54 -1.44 -5.42
N VAL A 16 17.56 -2.54 -4.68
CA VAL A 16 17.41 -2.56 -3.22
C VAL A 16 18.48 -3.47 -2.60
N PHE A 17 18.78 -3.29 -1.33
CA PHE A 17 19.55 -4.26 -0.56
C PHE A 17 18.66 -4.92 0.50
N ILE A 18 18.70 -6.25 0.55
CA ILE A 18 17.86 -7.05 1.45
C ILE A 18 18.70 -8.18 2.06
N GLN A 19 18.86 -8.13 3.37
CA GLN A 19 19.47 -9.16 4.19
C GLN A 19 18.58 -9.39 5.40
N TYR A 20 18.32 -10.65 5.75
CA TYR A 20 17.36 -10.97 6.81
C TYR A 20 17.75 -12.19 7.64
N SER A 21 17.32 -12.18 8.89
CA SER A 21 17.42 -13.29 9.83
C SER A 21 16.56 -14.46 9.35
N VAL A 22 17.16 -15.65 9.16
CA VAL A 22 16.44 -16.84 8.66
C VAL A 22 15.34 -17.31 9.63
N SER A 23 15.48 -17.01 10.92
CA SER A 23 14.52 -17.41 11.96
C SER A 23 13.98 -16.18 12.68
N LEU A 24 12.65 -15.99 12.59
CA LEU A 24 11.94 -14.97 13.37
C LEU A 24 12.07 -15.15 14.89
N LYS A 25 12.35 -16.38 15.35
CA LYS A 25 12.54 -16.69 16.78
C LYS A 25 13.96 -16.40 17.28
N LYS A 26 14.91 -16.20 16.37
CA LYS A 26 16.32 -15.93 16.67
C LYS A 26 16.76 -14.70 15.87
N PRO A 27 16.31 -13.49 16.25
CA PRO A 27 16.84 -12.27 15.68
C PRO A 27 18.37 -12.26 15.86
N ASN A 28 19.11 -11.89 14.82
CA ASN A 28 20.59 -11.91 14.75
C ASN A 28 21.22 -13.32 14.65
N GLY A 29 20.43 -14.32 14.26
CA GLY A 29 20.93 -15.66 13.97
C GLY A 29 21.66 -15.76 12.63
N LYS A 30 21.46 -16.87 11.91
CA LYS A 30 21.97 -17.02 10.55
C LYS A 30 21.28 -16.00 9.64
N LEU A 31 22.07 -15.12 9.02
CA LEU A 31 21.59 -14.16 8.03
C LEU A 31 21.54 -14.81 6.64
N LYS A 32 20.57 -14.39 5.84
CA LYS A 32 20.45 -14.72 4.42
C LYS A 32 20.39 -13.41 3.63
N ILE A 33 21.25 -13.32 2.62
CA ILE A 33 21.23 -12.25 1.64
C ILE A 33 20.28 -12.67 0.52
N HIS A 34 19.37 -11.79 0.10
CA HIS A 34 18.57 -11.97 -1.09
C HIS A 34 19.18 -11.19 -2.26
N THR A 35 19.29 -11.84 -3.41
CA THR A 35 19.70 -11.20 -4.67
C THR A 35 18.77 -11.62 -5.80
N GLY A 36 18.60 -10.74 -6.78
CA GLY A 36 17.69 -10.94 -7.92
C GLY A 36 16.33 -10.29 -7.72
N PRO A 37 15.32 -10.68 -8.51
CA PRO A 37 13.99 -10.05 -8.48
C PRO A 37 13.35 -10.11 -7.09
N VAL A 38 12.69 -9.02 -6.72
CA VAL A 38 11.89 -8.94 -5.50
C VAL A 38 10.70 -8.02 -5.73
N MET A 39 9.53 -8.46 -5.27
CA MET A 39 8.32 -7.65 -5.25
C MET A 39 8.19 -7.00 -3.87
N ILE A 40 7.92 -5.70 -3.84
CA ILE A 40 7.76 -4.92 -2.62
C ILE A 40 6.50 -4.07 -2.72
N THR A 41 5.76 -3.95 -1.63
CA THR A 41 4.60 -3.06 -1.54
C THR A 41 4.39 -2.56 -0.11
N LYS A 42 3.71 -1.42 0.03
CA LYS A 42 3.18 -0.91 1.30
C LYS A 42 1.66 -1.02 1.32
N ASN A 43 1.12 -1.47 2.44
CA ASN A 43 -0.33 -1.46 2.68
C ASN A 43 -0.79 -0.11 3.25
N PRO A 44 -1.99 0.37 2.89
CA PRO A 44 -2.93 -0.22 1.93
C PRO A 44 -2.61 0.11 0.46
N CYS A 45 -2.78 -0.85 -0.44
CA CYS A 45 -2.60 -0.68 -1.89
C CYS A 45 -3.92 -0.33 -2.58
N HIS A 46 -3.96 0.75 -3.35
CA HIS A 46 -5.15 1.23 -4.05
C HIS A 46 -4.99 1.22 -5.56
N VAL A 47 -3.79 1.45 -6.08
CA VAL A 47 -3.51 1.43 -7.51
C VAL A 47 -2.49 0.36 -7.85
N ALA A 48 -2.46 -0.04 -9.13
CA ALA A 48 -1.53 -1.08 -9.57
C ALA A 48 -0.05 -0.66 -9.38
N GLY A 49 0.24 0.64 -9.48
CA GLY A 49 1.58 1.20 -9.25
C GLY A 49 2.09 1.10 -7.81
N ASP A 50 1.23 0.81 -6.82
CA ASP A 50 1.64 0.68 -5.42
C ASP A 50 2.48 -0.58 -5.15
N VAL A 51 2.44 -1.56 -6.06
CA VAL A 51 3.26 -2.77 -6.02
C VAL A 51 4.42 -2.60 -6.99
N ARG A 52 5.64 -2.81 -6.48
CA ARG A 52 6.87 -2.55 -7.25
C ARG A 52 7.75 -3.79 -7.32
N MET A 53 8.26 -4.06 -8.51
CA MET A 53 9.37 -4.95 -8.79
C MET A 53 10.68 -4.19 -8.70
N PHE A 54 11.62 -4.74 -7.92
CA PHE A 54 12.99 -4.26 -7.79
C PHE A 54 13.98 -5.39 -8.04
N THR A 55 15.25 -5.02 -8.19
CA THR A 55 16.37 -5.97 -8.19
C THR A 55 17.13 -5.86 -6.88
N ALA A 56 17.07 -6.90 -6.05
CA ALA A 56 17.91 -7.00 -4.87
C ALA A 56 19.36 -7.25 -5.28
N VAL A 57 20.28 -6.40 -4.81
CA VAL A 57 21.71 -6.50 -5.09
C VAL A 57 22.50 -6.54 -3.79
N TYR A 58 23.58 -7.33 -3.78
CA TYR A 58 24.48 -7.35 -2.65
C TYR A 58 25.44 -6.17 -2.71
N GLN A 59 25.58 -5.45 -1.60
CA GLN A 59 26.51 -4.33 -1.44
C GLN A 59 27.27 -4.49 -0.12
N PRO A 60 28.58 -4.77 -0.15
CA PRO A 60 29.40 -4.94 1.06
C PRO A 60 29.30 -3.78 2.05
N ALA A 61 29.20 -2.53 1.57
CA ALA A 61 29.07 -1.36 2.43
C ALA A 61 27.78 -1.38 3.28
N LEU A 62 26.75 -2.09 2.82
CA LEU A 62 25.44 -2.22 3.47
C LEU A 62 25.29 -3.52 4.28
N ALA A 63 26.32 -4.37 4.34
CA ALA A 63 26.25 -5.69 4.98
C ALA A 63 25.93 -5.65 6.50
N HIS A 64 26.12 -4.49 7.13
CA HIS A 64 25.76 -4.24 8.52
C HIS A 64 24.25 -4.04 8.73
N LEU A 65 23.49 -3.77 7.67
CA LEU A 65 22.04 -3.65 7.69
C LEU A 65 21.40 -5.03 7.49
N PHE A 66 20.42 -5.37 8.33
CA PHE A 66 19.64 -6.60 8.22
C PHE A 66 18.24 -6.39 8.80
N ASP A 67 17.31 -7.25 8.40
CA ASP A 67 15.88 -7.18 8.77
C ASP A 67 15.18 -5.87 8.34
N VAL A 68 15.79 -5.15 7.38
CA VAL A 68 15.30 -3.94 6.72
C VAL A 68 15.42 -4.04 5.20
N VAL A 69 14.61 -3.26 4.48
CA VAL A 69 14.80 -3.01 3.04
C VAL A 69 15.54 -1.69 2.90
N VAL A 70 16.67 -1.72 2.20
CA VAL A 70 17.45 -0.51 1.94
C VAL A 70 17.14 -0.01 0.53
N PHE A 71 16.59 1.20 0.44
CA PHE A 71 16.24 1.87 -0.80
C PHE A 71 17.38 2.78 -1.28
N PRO A 72 17.50 3.03 -2.60
CA PRO A 72 18.55 3.88 -3.14
C PRO A 72 18.30 5.35 -2.77
N ARG A 73 19.39 6.07 -2.51
CA ARG A 73 19.35 7.51 -2.27
C ARG A 73 19.07 8.33 -3.53
N HIS A 74 19.47 7.81 -4.69
CA HIS A 74 19.42 8.51 -5.97
C HIS A 74 18.38 7.91 -6.90
N GLY A 75 17.72 8.77 -7.67
CA GLY A 75 16.71 8.39 -8.64
C GLY A 75 15.81 9.56 -9.01
N PRO A 76 14.96 9.42 -10.04
CA PRO A 76 13.97 10.42 -10.42
C PRO A 76 12.89 10.63 -9.35
N ARG A 77 12.61 9.61 -8.54
CA ARG A 77 11.59 9.62 -7.49
C ARG A 77 12.01 8.66 -6.36
N PRO A 78 11.75 8.95 -5.07
CA PRO A 78 12.01 7.99 -4.00
C PRO A 78 11.13 6.73 -4.17
N HIS A 79 11.71 5.54 -4.08
CA HIS A 79 10.94 4.29 -4.17
C HIS A 79 9.87 4.11 -3.08
N PRO A 80 10.08 4.53 -1.82
CA PRO A 80 9.00 4.62 -0.84
C PRO A 80 7.78 5.37 -1.37
N ASP A 81 8.00 6.58 -1.91
CA ASP A 81 6.93 7.46 -2.41
C ASP A 81 6.18 6.85 -3.63
N GLU A 82 6.82 5.96 -4.38
CA GLU A 82 6.18 5.20 -5.46
C GLU A 82 5.18 4.14 -4.95
N MET A 83 5.28 3.74 -3.69
CA MET A 83 4.44 2.71 -3.06
C MET A 83 3.46 3.35 -2.08
N ALA A 84 2.25 3.69 -2.54
CA ALA A 84 1.20 4.26 -1.70
C ALA A 84 1.64 5.50 -0.90
N GLY A 85 2.50 6.35 -1.49
CA GLY A 85 3.01 7.58 -0.87
C GLY A 85 3.79 7.34 0.43
N SER A 86 4.47 6.19 0.53
CA SER A 86 5.24 5.81 1.71
C SER A 86 6.43 6.74 1.93
N ASP A 87 6.83 6.86 3.19
CA ASP A 87 8.10 7.46 3.57
C ASP A 87 8.94 6.47 4.41
N LEU A 88 9.90 6.99 5.18
CA LEU A 88 10.83 6.20 5.98
C LEU A 88 10.79 6.62 7.46
N ASP A 89 9.61 7.03 7.95
CA ASP A 89 9.41 7.43 9.37
C ASP A 89 9.05 6.25 10.31
N GLY A 90 8.89 5.05 9.74
CA GLY A 90 8.41 3.86 10.43
C GLY A 90 7.60 2.91 9.55
N ASP A 91 7.45 3.21 8.26
CA ASP A 91 6.69 2.38 7.33
C ASP A 91 7.22 0.95 7.18
N GLU A 92 6.28 0.00 7.19
CA GLU A 92 6.53 -1.42 6.97
C GLU A 92 6.17 -1.85 5.56
N TYR A 93 7.11 -2.57 4.93
CA TYR A 93 6.98 -3.09 3.58
C TYR A 93 6.76 -4.60 3.60
N SER A 94 5.82 -5.05 2.78
CA SER A 94 5.66 -6.45 2.41
C SER A 94 6.69 -6.77 1.33
N VAL A 95 7.58 -7.71 1.61
CA VAL A 95 8.68 -8.10 0.73
C VAL A 95 8.46 -9.55 0.30
N ILE A 96 8.32 -9.76 -1.00
CA ILE A 96 7.86 -11.02 -1.59
C ILE A 96 8.95 -11.55 -2.54
N PHE A 97 9.51 -12.69 -2.15
CA PHE A 97 10.58 -13.36 -2.91
C PHE A 97 10.06 -14.45 -3.86
N ASP A 98 8.76 -14.79 -3.79
CA ASP A 98 8.17 -15.89 -4.55
C ASP A 98 7.96 -15.47 -6.02
N PRO A 99 8.67 -16.10 -6.98
CA PRO A 99 8.59 -15.73 -8.38
C PRO A 99 7.22 -16.05 -9.01
N ASP A 100 6.43 -16.98 -8.45
CA ASP A 100 5.15 -17.39 -9.03
C ASP A 100 4.09 -16.28 -8.95
N ILE A 101 4.32 -15.26 -8.12
CA ILE A 101 3.45 -14.10 -7.95
C ILE A 101 4.13 -12.79 -8.33
N HIS A 102 5.35 -12.85 -8.90
CA HIS A 102 6.03 -11.66 -9.41
C HIS A 102 5.29 -11.09 -10.64
N PHE A 103 5.37 -9.77 -10.79
CA PHE A 103 4.87 -9.10 -11.99
C PHE A 103 6.00 -8.98 -13.01
N ASP A 104 5.63 -8.95 -14.28
CA ASP A 104 6.59 -8.80 -15.38
C ASP A 104 7.13 -7.37 -15.49
N HIS A 105 6.37 -6.39 -14.99
CA HIS A 105 6.72 -4.97 -15.07
C HIS A 105 6.13 -4.16 -13.90
N ASN A 106 6.62 -2.93 -13.78
CA ASN A 106 6.09 -1.91 -12.89
C ASN A 106 5.05 -1.06 -13.61
N GLU A 107 3.86 -0.94 -13.03
CA GLU A 107 2.87 0.05 -13.45
C GLU A 107 3.29 1.47 -13.04
N GLU A 108 2.67 2.49 -13.63
CA GLU A 108 2.97 3.89 -13.28
C GLU A 108 2.57 4.18 -11.83
N ALA A 109 3.51 4.74 -11.06
CA ALA A 109 3.27 5.12 -9.68
C ALA A 109 2.38 6.36 -9.62
N MET A 110 1.30 6.29 -8.85
CA MET A 110 0.40 7.41 -8.63
C MET A 110 1.12 8.61 -8.02
N THR A 111 0.70 9.82 -8.39
CA THR A 111 1.20 11.05 -7.76
C THR A 111 0.39 11.38 -6.52
N PHE A 112 1.09 11.57 -5.40
CA PHE A 112 0.51 11.99 -4.13
C PHE A 112 0.76 13.50 -3.97
N PRO A 113 -0.28 14.34 -4.06
CA PRO A 113 -0.11 15.78 -3.94
C PRO A 113 0.31 16.12 -2.51
N LYS A 114 1.42 16.86 -2.37
CA LYS A 114 1.84 17.38 -1.08
C LYS A 114 1.01 18.61 -0.75
N SER A 115 0.30 18.57 0.36
CA SER A 115 -0.37 19.72 0.96
C SER A 115 0.56 20.44 1.92
N THR A 116 0.45 21.77 1.97
CA THR A 116 1.01 22.57 3.07
C THR A 116 0.00 22.62 4.21
N PRO A 117 0.40 22.29 5.44
CA PRO A 117 -0.51 22.43 6.59
C PRO A 117 -0.89 23.90 6.80
N ASP A 118 -2.10 24.11 7.32
CA ASP A 118 -2.54 25.42 7.82
C ASP A 118 -1.77 25.77 9.12
N ASP A 119 -1.43 27.05 9.28
CA ASP A 119 -0.86 27.56 10.53
C ASP A 119 -1.97 27.70 11.57
N PHE A 120 -1.95 26.86 12.62
CA PHE A 120 -2.86 26.95 13.75
C PHE A 120 -2.28 27.88 14.83
N GLU A 121 -2.89 29.03 15.06
CA GLU A 121 -2.40 30.03 16.01
C GLU A 121 -3.12 30.01 17.36
N SER A 122 -4.30 29.36 17.45
CA SER A 122 -5.13 29.37 18.67
C SER A 122 -5.76 28.01 19.04
N THR A 123 -6.22 27.92 20.29
CA THR A 123 -6.99 26.76 20.78
C THR A 123 -8.32 26.58 20.05
N ASP A 124 -8.95 27.68 19.63
CA ASP A 124 -10.23 27.63 18.92
C ASP A 124 -10.07 26.99 17.55
N ASP A 125 -8.96 27.27 16.85
CA ASP A 125 -8.65 26.65 15.55
C ASP A 125 -8.48 25.12 15.68
N MET A 126 -7.91 24.65 16.80
CA MET A 126 -7.82 23.20 17.07
C MET A 126 -9.19 22.56 17.29
N VAL A 127 -10.09 23.24 18.01
CA VAL A 127 -11.47 22.75 18.24
C VAL A 127 -12.23 22.69 16.92
N ASP A 128 -12.14 23.74 16.09
CA ASP A 128 -12.78 23.80 14.78
C ASP A 128 -12.23 22.72 13.84
N PHE A 129 -10.92 22.50 13.83
CA PHE A 129 -10.31 21.41 13.07
C PHE A 129 -10.83 20.04 13.53
N PHE A 130 -10.91 19.80 14.84
CA PHE A 130 -11.42 18.53 15.36
C PHE A 130 -12.89 18.29 14.96
N LEU A 131 -13.72 19.33 15.02
CA LEU A 131 -15.11 19.26 14.55
C LEU A 131 -15.21 19.05 13.04
N LYS A 132 -14.35 19.69 12.25
CA LYS A 132 -14.22 19.48 10.79
C LYS A 132 -13.85 18.04 10.50
N TYR A 133 -12.82 17.52 11.16
CA TYR A 133 -12.32 16.16 11.02
C TYR A 133 -13.40 15.11 11.32
N LEU A 134 -14.09 15.21 12.46
CA LEU A 134 -15.16 14.27 12.84
C LEU A 134 -16.30 14.20 11.83
N ARG A 135 -16.61 15.30 11.13
CA ARG A 135 -17.69 15.35 10.13
C ARG A 135 -17.26 14.82 8.77
N GLN A 136 -15.99 15.03 8.41
CA GLN A 136 -15.49 14.84 7.05
C GLN A 136 -14.66 13.57 6.88
N ASP A 137 -14.26 12.91 7.97
CA ASP A 137 -13.59 11.62 7.89
C ASP A 137 -14.46 10.60 7.12
N SER A 138 -13.88 10.13 6.03
CA SER A 138 -14.56 9.31 5.03
C SER A 138 -13.66 8.22 4.44
N ILE A 139 -12.43 8.05 4.96
CA ILE A 139 -11.46 7.09 4.40
C ILE A 139 -12.04 5.67 4.33
N GLY A 140 -12.67 5.20 5.40
CA GLY A 140 -13.27 3.85 5.42
C GLY A 140 -14.42 3.69 4.42
N ARG A 141 -15.18 4.75 4.15
CA ARG A 141 -16.25 4.71 3.12
C ARG A 141 -15.65 4.68 1.72
N MET A 142 -14.60 5.47 1.47
CA MET A 142 -13.91 5.52 0.19
C MET A 142 -13.17 4.20 -0.11
N SER A 143 -12.44 3.64 0.84
CA SER A 143 -11.75 2.35 0.67
C SER A 143 -12.74 1.21 0.39
N ASN A 144 -13.91 1.19 1.05
CA ASN A 144 -14.95 0.21 0.76
C ASN A 144 -15.55 0.42 -0.63
N ALA A 145 -15.82 1.66 -1.05
CA ALA A 145 -16.30 1.97 -2.39
C ALA A 145 -15.29 1.53 -3.46
N HIS A 146 -14.00 1.78 -3.24
CA HIS A 146 -12.90 1.33 -4.10
C HIS A 146 -12.91 -0.20 -4.23
N LEU A 147 -12.97 -0.93 -3.10
CA LEU A 147 -12.98 -2.38 -3.09
C LEU A 147 -14.17 -2.96 -3.88
N ILE A 148 -15.37 -2.37 -3.73
CA ILE A 148 -16.56 -2.80 -4.45
C ILE A 148 -16.44 -2.52 -5.96
N LEU A 149 -15.98 -1.33 -6.34
CA LEU A 149 -15.92 -0.93 -7.73
C LEU A 149 -14.77 -1.58 -8.49
N ALA A 150 -13.63 -1.80 -7.84
CA ALA A 150 -12.54 -2.57 -8.40
C ALA A 150 -12.95 -4.03 -8.68
N ASP A 151 -13.78 -4.63 -7.83
CA ASP A 151 -14.33 -5.97 -8.08
C ASP A 151 -15.21 -6.00 -9.34
N ARG A 152 -16.12 -5.02 -9.48
CA ARG A 152 -17.10 -4.94 -10.56
C ARG A 152 -16.51 -4.51 -11.90
N LYS A 153 -15.74 -3.43 -11.91
CA LYS A 153 -15.25 -2.75 -13.11
C LYS A 153 -13.80 -3.12 -13.44
N GLY A 154 -13.02 -3.50 -12.43
CA GLY A 154 -11.58 -3.71 -12.53
C GLY A 154 -10.79 -2.55 -11.92
N LEU A 155 -9.55 -2.84 -11.53
CA LEU A 155 -8.67 -1.88 -10.85
C LEU A 155 -8.32 -0.67 -11.73
N PHE A 156 -8.14 -0.89 -13.03
CA PHE A 156 -7.71 0.13 -13.99
C PHE A 156 -8.86 1.04 -14.49
N ASP A 157 -10.09 0.84 -14.01
CA ASP A 157 -11.21 1.69 -14.37
C ASP A 157 -11.02 3.10 -13.82
N GLU A 158 -11.38 4.13 -14.60
CA GLU A 158 -11.21 5.53 -14.20
C GLU A 158 -11.93 5.88 -12.90
N VAL A 159 -13.06 5.21 -12.62
CA VAL A 159 -13.79 5.41 -11.36
C VAL A 159 -12.97 4.89 -10.17
N CYS A 160 -12.29 3.75 -10.31
CA CYS A 160 -11.42 3.21 -9.27
C CYS A 160 -10.22 4.15 -9.03
N ASN A 161 -9.59 4.63 -10.11
CA ASN A 161 -8.51 5.62 -10.02
C ASN A 161 -8.97 6.94 -9.37
N GLY A 162 -10.20 7.37 -9.64
CA GLY A 162 -10.83 8.53 -9.00
C GLY A 162 -10.97 8.35 -7.49
N ILE A 163 -11.48 7.20 -7.05
CA ILE A 163 -11.62 6.90 -5.62
C ILE A 163 -10.25 6.75 -4.96
N ALA A 164 -9.27 6.13 -5.61
CA ALA A 164 -7.92 6.02 -5.09
C ALA A 164 -7.28 7.39 -4.80
N ARG A 165 -7.49 8.38 -5.68
CA ARG A 165 -7.09 9.79 -5.43
C ARG A 165 -7.76 10.38 -4.20
N LYS A 166 -9.05 10.13 -4.02
CA LYS A 166 -9.78 10.57 -2.83
C LYS A 166 -9.28 9.90 -1.56
N CYS A 167 -8.97 8.59 -1.61
CA CYS A 167 -8.35 7.88 -0.50
C CYS A 167 -7.00 8.48 -0.10
N ALA A 168 -6.14 8.81 -1.07
CA ALA A 168 -4.85 9.42 -0.80
C ALA A 168 -5.00 10.76 -0.03
N ILE A 169 -5.89 11.64 -0.51
CA ILE A 169 -6.18 12.91 0.17
C ILE A 169 -6.78 12.68 1.56
N ALA A 170 -7.70 11.72 1.69
CA ALA A 170 -8.35 11.43 2.97
C ALA A 170 -7.39 10.86 4.02
N VAL A 171 -6.37 10.10 3.63
CA VAL A 171 -5.30 9.62 4.54
C VAL A 171 -4.47 10.78 5.07
N ASP A 172 -4.19 11.77 4.20
CA ASP A 172 -3.41 12.95 4.57
C ASP A 172 -4.26 14.08 5.18
N PHE A 173 -5.59 13.94 5.26
CA PHE A 173 -6.48 14.95 5.85
C PHE A 173 -6.06 15.40 7.27
N PRO A 174 -5.67 14.49 8.21
CA PRO A 174 -5.15 14.90 9.52
C PRO A 174 -3.92 15.80 9.47
N LYS A 175 -3.10 15.68 8.41
CA LYS A 175 -1.85 16.43 8.22
C LYS A 175 -2.06 17.70 7.40
N SER A 176 -2.95 17.64 6.42
CA SER A 176 -3.15 18.66 5.40
C SER A 176 -4.16 19.72 5.78
N GLY A 177 -5.13 19.39 6.65
CA GLY A 177 -6.28 20.25 6.87
C GLY A 177 -7.38 20.11 5.81
N GLU A 178 -7.10 19.44 4.69
CA GLU A 178 -7.96 19.43 3.51
C GLU A 178 -8.74 18.11 3.36
N PRO A 179 -10.09 18.15 3.39
CA PRO A 179 -10.90 16.95 3.24
C PRO A 179 -10.94 16.50 1.78
N ALA A 180 -10.94 15.18 1.57
CA ALA A 180 -11.20 14.63 0.25
C ALA A 180 -12.63 14.95 -0.22
N GLU A 181 -12.79 15.15 -1.53
CA GLU A 181 -14.12 15.33 -2.12
C GLU A 181 -15.02 14.10 -1.85
N PRO A 182 -16.31 14.30 -1.57
CA PRO A 182 -17.25 13.18 -1.37
C PRO A 182 -17.32 12.23 -2.57
N LEU A 183 -17.73 10.99 -2.31
CA LEU A 183 -18.02 10.02 -3.38
C LEU A 183 -19.20 10.50 -4.23
N THR A 184 -19.01 10.56 -5.54
CA THR A 184 -20.06 10.81 -6.53
C THR A 184 -21.02 9.63 -6.62
N VAL A 185 -22.14 9.81 -7.32
CA VAL A 185 -23.13 8.74 -7.53
C VAL A 185 -22.52 7.54 -8.27
N HIS A 186 -21.59 7.77 -9.20
CA HIS A 186 -20.92 6.71 -9.96
C HIS A 186 -19.83 5.97 -9.19
N GLU A 187 -19.36 6.56 -8.09
CA GLU A 187 -18.40 5.98 -7.16
C GLU A 187 -19.09 5.26 -5.99
N GLN A 188 -20.42 5.16 -6.00
CA GLN A 188 -21.21 4.44 -5.02
C GLN A 188 -21.80 3.16 -5.62
N SER A 189 -22.13 2.21 -4.75
CA SER A 189 -22.77 0.95 -5.15
C SER A 189 -23.83 0.53 -4.13
N ASP A 190 -25.00 0.17 -4.64
CA ASP A 190 -26.13 -0.32 -3.83
C ASP A 190 -25.99 -1.79 -3.45
N THR A 191 -25.11 -2.52 -4.13
CA THR A 191 -24.78 -3.92 -3.84
C THR A 191 -23.30 -4.06 -3.49
N VAL A 192 -22.97 -5.07 -2.70
CA VAL A 192 -21.58 -5.36 -2.28
C VAL A 192 -21.18 -6.79 -2.65
N PRO A 193 -19.89 -7.08 -2.86
CA PRO A 193 -19.47 -8.44 -3.11
C PRO A 193 -19.66 -9.30 -1.85
N ASP A 194 -19.91 -10.59 -2.06
CA ASP A 194 -20.23 -11.55 -1.01
C ASP A 194 -19.13 -11.69 0.06
N TYR A 195 -17.86 -11.51 -0.30
CA TYR A 195 -16.75 -11.55 0.66
C TYR A 195 -16.73 -10.37 1.65
N MET A 196 -17.48 -9.29 1.40
CA MET A 196 -17.58 -8.16 2.33
C MET A 196 -18.64 -8.38 3.41
N PHE A 197 -19.48 -9.41 3.29
CA PHE A 197 -20.55 -9.77 4.23
C PHE A 197 -21.38 -8.56 4.73
N SER A 198 -22.50 -8.26 4.07
CA SER A 198 -23.40 -7.19 4.50
C SER A 198 -24.77 -7.70 4.91
N VAL A 199 -25.28 -7.16 6.01
CA VAL A 199 -26.67 -7.35 6.48
C VAL A 199 -27.61 -6.25 5.98
N VAL A 200 -27.06 -5.16 5.42
CA VAL A 200 -27.82 -3.97 4.99
C VAL A 200 -27.97 -3.94 3.48
N LYS A 201 -26.87 -4.14 2.74
CA LYS A 201 -26.87 -4.09 1.27
C LYS A 201 -27.01 -5.48 0.67
N PRO A 202 -27.80 -5.65 -0.41
CA PRO A 202 -27.81 -6.90 -1.16
C PRO A 202 -26.41 -7.28 -1.64
N MET A 203 -26.11 -8.58 -1.59
CA MET A 203 -24.81 -9.11 -1.98
C MET A 203 -24.85 -9.74 -3.36
N TYR A 204 -23.76 -9.62 -4.11
CA TYR A 204 -23.53 -10.36 -5.35
C TYR A 204 -22.33 -11.28 -5.20
N ARG A 205 -22.32 -12.39 -5.94
CA ARG A 205 -21.18 -13.33 -5.93
C ARG A 205 -20.03 -12.73 -6.74
N SER A 206 -18.95 -12.32 -6.08
CA SER A 206 -17.77 -11.76 -6.76
C SER A 206 -17.12 -12.81 -7.67
N PRO A 207 -16.85 -12.52 -8.95
CA PRO A 207 -16.12 -13.43 -9.84
C PRO A 207 -14.59 -13.37 -9.65
N ARG A 208 -14.09 -12.38 -8.91
CA ARG A 208 -12.65 -12.09 -8.75
C ARG A 208 -12.00 -13.00 -7.70
N LEU A 209 -10.66 -12.91 -7.63
CA LEU A 209 -9.84 -13.70 -6.74
C LEU A 209 -10.30 -13.63 -5.27
N ASN A 210 -10.63 -12.44 -4.76
CA ASN A 210 -11.12 -12.26 -3.39
C ASN A 210 -12.38 -13.09 -3.12
N GLY A 211 -13.35 -13.05 -4.03
CA GLY A 211 -14.56 -13.89 -3.93
C GLY A 211 -14.23 -15.38 -4.02
N GLN A 212 -13.31 -15.77 -4.91
CA GLN A 212 -12.90 -17.18 -5.05
C GLN A 212 -12.25 -17.70 -3.77
N ILE A 213 -11.32 -16.94 -3.17
CA ILE A 213 -10.64 -17.27 -1.91
C ILE A 213 -11.66 -17.31 -0.76
N TYR A 214 -12.55 -16.31 -0.66
CA TYR A 214 -13.57 -16.28 0.40
C TYR A 214 -14.46 -17.52 0.42
N ARG A 215 -14.83 -18.02 -0.77
CA ARG A 215 -15.63 -19.23 -0.91
C ARG A 215 -14.80 -20.51 -0.99
N TRP A 216 -13.48 -20.39 -0.97
CA TRP A 216 -12.60 -21.54 -1.09
C TRP A 216 -12.74 -22.40 0.16
N LYS A 217 -13.23 -23.63 -0.05
CA LYS A 217 -13.20 -24.68 0.97
C LYS A 217 -11.99 -25.55 0.63
N PRO A 218 -10.99 -25.67 1.51
CA PRO A 218 -9.94 -26.66 1.28
C PRO A 218 -10.61 -28.02 1.18
N VAL A 219 -10.32 -28.74 0.09
CA VAL A 219 -10.65 -30.16 0.00
C VAL A 219 -9.88 -30.80 1.16
N VAL A 220 -10.60 -31.20 2.22
CA VAL A 220 -10.02 -32.04 3.25
C VAL A 220 -9.61 -33.31 2.51
N LEU A 221 -8.32 -33.47 2.27
CA LEU A 221 -7.76 -34.74 1.84
C LEU A 221 -8.10 -35.71 2.96
N SER A 222 -9.18 -36.49 2.78
CA SER A 222 -9.42 -37.68 3.57
C SER A 222 -8.23 -38.59 3.30
N ASN A 223 -7.26 -38.59 4.21
CA ASN A 223 -6.21 -39.60 4.19
C ASN A 223 -6.87 -40.99 4.25
N PRO A 224 -6.43 -41.95 3.42
CA PRO A 224 -6.92 -43.32 3.44
C PRO A 224 -6.62 -44.02 4.77
#